data_AF-A0A0F5HTG3-F1
#
_entry.id   AF-A0A0F5HTG3-F1
#
_cell.length_a   1.000
_cell.length_b   1.000
_cell.length_c   1.000
_cell.angle_alpha   90.00
_cell.angle_beta   90.00
_cell.angle_gamma   90.00
#
_symmetry.space_group_name_H-M   'P 1'
#
loop_
_entity.id
_entity.type
_entity.pdbx_description
1 polymer ?
#
loop_
_entity_poly.entity_id
_entity_poly.type
_entity_poly.pdbx_seq_one_letter_code
_entity_poly.pdbx_strand_id
1 'polypeptide(L)'
;MTIGVRIYKEKEDQPLKEIEQKNIRMASNSTMDLVTDWGSQPLEPGDYYFETEATYGGETIKKEQALTIGGKQASALNDEAVELDESDNYIWYAAGMVVLVLIVAVLVFYIGSLKCSSRKE
;
A
#
# COMPACT_ATOMS: atom_id res chain seq x y z
N MET A 1 4.53 12.79 26.39
CA MET A 1 5.04 11.48 25.99
C MET A 1 5.04 11.43 24.47
N THR A 2 5.99 10.71 23.88
CA THR A 2 5.99 10.41 22.44
C THR A 2 5.84 8.91 22.28
N ILE A 3 4.97 8.48 21.38
CA ILE A 3 4.77 7.07 21.06
C ILE A 3 4.97 6.90 19.55
N GLY A 4 5.90 6.03 19.19
CA GLY A 4 6.11 5.54 17.83
C GLY A 4 5.59 4.11 17.71
N VAL A 5 4.90 3.80 16.62
CA VAL A 5 4.49 2.45 16.24
C VAL A 5 4.92 2.20 14.80
N ARG A 6 5.60 1.09 14.56
CA ARG A 6 5.94 0.59 13.23
C ARG A 6 5.33 -0.78 13.04
N ILE A 7 4.67 -0.95 11.89
CA ILE A 7 3.96 -2.18 11.53
C ILE A 7 4.66 -2.76 10.30
N TYR A 8 5.06 -4.01 10.38
CA TYR A 8 5.75 -4.74 9.32
C TYR A 8 4.96 -5.98 8.94
N LYS A 9 4.99 -6.35 7.65
CA LYS A 9 4.58 -7.67 7.21
C LYS A 9 5.75 -8.63 7.33
N GLU A 10 5.48 -9.90 7.63
CA GLU A 10 6.51 -10.93 7.66
C GLU A 10 7.29 -10.93 6.32
N LYS A 11 8.63 -10.85 6.41
CA LYS A 11 9.59 -10.82 5.30
C LYS A 11 9.76 -9.46 4.58
N GLU A 12 9.16 -8.38 5.09
CA GLU A 12 9.45 -7.03 4.59
C GLU A 12 10.41 -6.27 5.53
N ASP A 13 11.49 -5.73 4.97
CA ASP A 13 12.45 -4.89 5.70
C ASP A 13 11.94 -3.44 5.92
N GLN A 14 10.87 -3.05 5.22
CA GLN A 14 10.29 -1.71 5.32
C GLN A 14 8.96 -1.77 6.09
N PRO A 15 8.70 -0.79 6.98
CA PRO A 15 7.43 -0.73 7.68
C PRO A 15 6.29 -0.41 6.69
N LEU A 16 5.25 -1.24 6.70
CA LEU A 16 4.00 -0.97 6.01
C LEU A 16 3.36 0.33 6.49
N LYS A 17 3.47 0.61 7.79
CA LYS A 17 2.91 1.81 8.40
C LYS A 17 3.76 2.27 9.57
N GLU A 18 4.01 3.57 9.62
CA GLU A 18 4.65 4.24 10.75
C GLU A 18 3.72 5.31 11.30
N ILE A 19 3.57 5.32 12.61
CA ILE A 19 2.66 6.20 13.33
C ILE A 19 3.47 6.82 14.45
N GLU A 20 3.48 8.14 14.49
CA GLU A 20 4.12 8.88 15.57
C GLU A 20 3.12 9.84 16.18
N GLN A 21 2.87 9.69 17.48
CA GLN A 21 2.03 10.61 18.23
C GLN A 21 2.85 11.32 19.30
N LYS A 22 2.84 12.65 19.23
CA LYS A 22 3.55 13.54 20.16
C LYS A 22 2.59 14.13 21.18
N ASN A 23 3.14 14.54 22.31
CA ASN A 23 2.40 15.23 23.37
C ASN A 23 1.24 14.43 23.99
N ILE A 24 1.28 13.09 23.91
CA ILE A 24 0.30 12.25 24.58
C ILE A 24 0.49 12.36 26.09
N ARG A 25 -0.64 12.46 26.81
CA ARG A 25 -0.72 12.33 28.27
C ARG A 25 -1.33 10.98 28.60
N MET A 26 -0.59 10.16 29.32
CA MET A 26 -1.02 8.85 29.81
C MET A 26 -0.66 8.74 31.30
N ALA A 27 -1.49 8.06 32.09
CA ALA A 27 -1.15 7.73 33.46
C ALA A 27 -0.07 6.63 33.50
N SER A 28 0.78 6.66 34.53
CA SER A 28 1.77 5.61 34.78
C SER A 28 1.10 4.25 34.90
N ASN A 29 1.68 3.20 34.29
CA ASN A 29 1.16 1.83 34.29
C ASN A 29 -0.27 1.67 33.71
N SER A 30 -0.72 2.62 32.89
CA SER A 30 -2.01 2.53 32.22
C SER A 30 -1.88 1.85 30.85
N THR A 31 -2.98 1.30 30.36
CA THR A 31 -3.13 0.80 28.99
C THR A 31 -3.80 1.87 28.14
N MET A 32 -3.46 1.94 26.86
CA MET A 32 -4.11 2.84 25.91
C MET A 32 -4.36 2.11 24.61
N ASP A 33 -5.57 2.28 24.09
CA ASP A 33 -5.94 1.75 22.79
C ASP A 33 -5.42 2.70 21.71
N LEU A 34 -4.56 2.18 20.84
CA LEU A 34 -4.05 2.90 19.69
C LEU A 34 -4.90 2.52 18.47
N VAL A 35 -5.84 3.40 18.13
CA VAL A 35 -6.59 3.26 16.89
C VAL A 35 -5.73 3.77 15.76
N THR A 36 -5.46 2.89 14.80
CA THR A 36 -4.72 3.21 13.59
C THR A 36 -5.69 3.15 12.43
N ASP A 37 -5.85 4.25 11.71
CA ASP A 37 -6.52 4.22 10.43
C ASP A 37 -5.62 3.47 9.43
N TRP A 38 -6.15 2.43 8.77
CA TRP A 38 -5.41 1.66 7.77
C TRP A 38 -5.44 2.34 6.39
N GLY A 39 -6.30 3.34 6.20
CA GLY A 39 -6.51 4.03 4.92
C GLY A 39 -7.26 3.16 3.92
N SER A 40 -7.14 3.51 2.63
CA SER A 40 -7.85 2.84 1.52
C SER A 40 -7.18 1.56 1.02
N GLN A 41 -6.10 1.10 1.65
CA GLN A 41 -5.38 -0.11 1.24
C GLN A 41 -6.03 -1.36 1.83
N PRO A 42 -6.30 -2.40 1.02
CA PRO A 42 -6.88 -3.64 1.52
C PRO A 42 -5.91 -4.33 2.48
N LEU A 43 -6.44 -4.81 3.60
CA LEU A 43 -5.69 -5.60 4.56
C LEU A 43 -5.44 -7.00 3.99
N GLU A 44 -4.17 -7.38 3.86
CA GLU A 44 -3.82 -8.71 3.37
C GLU A 44 -3.70 -9.71 4.53
N PRO A 45 -4.12 -10.97 4.36
CA PRO A 45 -3.87 -12.00 5.35
C PRO A 45 -2.38 -12.34 5.43
N GLY A 46 -1.89 -12.60 6.64
CA GLY A 46 -0.49 -12.92 6.87
C GLY A 46 -0.05 -12.66 8.30
N ASP A 47 1.25 -12.86 8.53
CA ASP A 47 1.93 -12.57 9.79
C ASP A 47 2.45 -11.13 9.80
N TYR A 48 2.23 -10.44 10.91
CA TYR A 48 2.58 -9.04 11.10
C TYR A 48 3.36 -8.85 12.39
N TYR A 49 4.29 -7.89 12.37
CA TYR A 49 5.08 -7.49 13.52
C TYR A 49 4.85 -6.03 13.85
N PHE A 50 4.65 -5.75 15.13
CA PHE A 50 4.41 -4.42 15.67
C PHE A 50 5.56 -4.05 16.60
N GLU A 51 6.33 -3.05 16.21
CA GLU A 51 7.32 -2.42 17.07
C GLU A 51 6.71 -1.16 17.67
N THR A 52 6.72 -1.05 18.99
CA THR A 52 6.19 0.10 19.71
C THR A 52 7.28 0.71 20.58
N GLU A 53 7.46 2.01 20.49
CA GLU A 53 8.47 2.77 21.22
C GLU A 53 7.79 3.94 21.94
N ALA A 54 7.77 3.91 23.28
CA ALA A 54 7.17 4.96 24.10
C ALA A 54 8.24 5.67 24.91
N THR A 55 8.31 6.99 24.78
CA THR A 55 9.29 7.84 25.50
C THR A 55 8.58 8.77 26.48
N TYR A 56 8.84 8.59 27.78
CA TYR A 56 8.30 9.38 28.88
C TYR A 56 9.40 9.80 29.85
N GLY A 57 9.50 11.09 30.17
CA GLY A 57 10.44 11.56 31.20
C GLY A 57 11.93 11.33 30.92
N GLY A 58 12.30 10.99 29.68
CA GLY A 58 13.66 10.62 29.29
C GLY A 58 13.92 9.10 29.23
N GLU A 59 12.97 8.29 29.68
CA GLU A 59 13.01 6.83 29.54
C GLU A 59 12.27 6.38 28.27
N THR A 60 12.87 5.45 27.53
CA THR A 60 12.31 4.86 26.32
C THR A 60 12.04 3.39 26.54
N ILE A 61 10.78 2.98 26.33
CA ILE A 61 10.32 1.60 26.44
C ILE A 61 10.04 1.09 25.04
N LYS A 62 10.65 -0.02 24.67
CA LYS A 62 10.42 -0.73 23.41
C LYS A 62 9.67 -2.03 23.66
N LYS A 63 8.63 -2.30 22.89
CA LYS A 63 7.89 -3.56 22.92
C LYS A 63 7.61 -4.04 21.50
N GLU A 64 7.80 -5.32 21.30
CA GLU A 64 7.55 -6.03 20.05
C GLU A 64 6.39 -6.99 20.25
N GLN A 65 5.44 -7.02 19.31
CA GLN A 65 4.29 -7.92 19.32
C GLN A 65 4.09 -8.51 17.93
N ALA A 66 3.86 -9.82 17.85
CA ALA A 66 3.53 -10.51 16.61
C ALA A 66 2.03 -10.85 16.58
N LEU A 67 1.42 -10.70 15.41
CA LEU A 67 0.01 -10.99 15.18
C LEU A 67 -0.15 -11.69 13.83
N THR A 68 -0.98 -12.73 13.79
CA THR A 68 -1.37 -13.41 12.54
C THR A 68 -2.80 -13.03 12.18
N ILE A 69 -3.00 -12.48 10.99
CA ILE A 69 -4.32 -12.13 10.46
C ILE A 69 -4.76 -13.20 9.46
N GLY A 70 -5.83 -13.93 9.80
CA GLY A 70 -6.37 -14.99 8.94
C GLY A 70 -7.16 -14.45 7.75
N GLY A 71 -7.21 -15.22 6.65
CA GLY A 71 -7.92 -14.85 5.41
C GLY A 71 -9.36 -14.39 5.60
N LYS A 72 -10.16 -15.14 6.38
CA LYS A 72 -11.56 -14.77 6.66
C LYS A 72 -11.68 -13.47 7.45
N GLN A 73 -10.73 -13.21 8.36
CA GLN A 73 -10.73 -12.01 9.17
C GLN A 73 -10.32 -10.80 8.33
N ALA A 74 -9.30 -10.93 7.48
CA ALA A 74 -8.89 -9.90 6.53
C ALA A 74 -10.03 -9.54 5.57
N SER A 75 -10.70 -10.53 4.96
CA SER A 75 -11.85 -10.27 4.07
C SER A 75 -13.00 -9.56 4.79
N ALA A 76 -13.38 -10.01 5.98
CA ALA A 76 -14.46 -9.38 6.74
C ALA A 76 -14.15 -7.91 7.10
N LEU A 77 -12.90 -7.62 7.48
CA LEU A 77 -12.45 -6.26 7.79
C LEU A 77 -12.41 -5.37 6.54
N ASN A 78 -12.02 -5.93 5.40
CA ASN A 78 -12.01 -5.23 4.12
C ASN A 78 -13.42 -4.96 3.60
N ASP A 79 -14.36 -5.91 3.75
CA ASP A 79 -15.75 -5.74 3.33
C ASP A 79 -16.48 -4.66 4.14
N GLU A 80 -16.07 -4.44 5.39
CA GLU A 80 -16.60 -3.37 6.26
C GLU A 80 -15.99 -2.00 5.91
N ALA A 81 -14.84 -1.96 5.24
CA ALA A 81 -14.17 -0.73 4.85
C ALA A 81 -14.84 -0.10 3.62
N VAL A 82 -15.56 1.01 3.85
CA VAL A 82 -16.36 1.73 2.83
C VAL A 82 -15.52 2.37 1.73
N GLU A 83 -14.21 2.56 1.94
CA GLU A 83 -13.31 3.32 1.06
C GLU A 83 -12.05 2.54 0.68
N LEU A 84 -12.17 1.27 0.29
CA LEU A 84 -11.04 0.56 -0.31
C LEU A 84 -10.81 1.08 -1.74
N ASP A 85 -9.60 1.55 -2.02
CA ASP A 85 -9.16 1.84 -3.38
C ASP A 85 -9.02 0.49 -4.10
N GLU A 86 -10.07 0.06 -4.79
CA GLU A 86 -9.98 -0.86 -5.91
C GLU A 86 -9.20 -0.15 -7.03
N SER A 87 -7.88 0.00 -6.84
CA SER A 87 -7.00 0.57 -7.84
C SER A 87 -6.77 -0.46 -8.95
N ASP A 88 -7.84 -0.75 -9.68
CA ASP A 88 -7.89 -1.56 -10.90
C ASP A 88 -7.27 -0.77 -12.07
N ASN A 89 -6.04 -0.26 -11.85
CA ASN A 89 -5.22 0.41 -12.84
C ASN A 89 -4.90 -0.52 -14.03
N TYR A 90 -5.10 -1.83 -13.87
CA TYR A 90 -4.96 -2.82 -14.94
C TYR A 90 -5.83 -2.47 -16.17
N ILE A 91 -7.04 -1.94 -15.96
CA ILE A 91 -7.93 -1.52 -17.05
C ILE A 91 -7.32 -0.35 -17.83
N TRP A 92 -6.69 0.61 -17.14
CA TRP A 92 -6.01 1.75 -17.77
C TRP A 92 -4.73 1.34 -18.50
N TYR A 93 -3.94 0.43 -17.94
CA TYR A 93 -2.75 -0.12 -18.60
C TYR A 93 -3.13 -0.93 -19.85
N ALA A 94 -4.19 -1.74 -19.79
CA ALA A 94 -4.72 -2.48 -20.93
C ALA A 94 -5.22 -1.55 -22.04
N ALA A 95 -5.98 -0.50 -21.69
CA ALA A 95 -6.44 0.51 -22.63
C ALA A 95 -5.27 1.25 -23.30
N GLY A 96 -4.25 1.64 -22.53
CA GLY A 96 -3.03 2.27 -23.07
C GLY A 96 -2.28 1.39 -24.06
N MET A 97 -2.18 0.08 -23.78
CA MET A 97 -1.52 -0.87 -24.69
C MET A 97 -2.26 -0.99 -26.03
N VAL A 98 -3.60 -1.04 -26.01
CA VAL A 98 -4.41 -1.10 -27.24
C VAL A 98 -4.20 0.13 -28.11
N VAL A 99 -4.18 1.33 -27.52
CA VAL A 99 -3.93 2.58 -28.25
C VAL A 99 -2.53 2.61 -28.87
N LEU A 100 -1.51 2.12 -28.15
CA LEU A 100 -0.14 2.07 -28.65
C LEU A 100 -0.02 1.14 -29.87
N VAL A 101 -0.66 -0.03 -29.84
CA VAL A 101 -0.69 -0.97 -30.97
C VAL A 101 -1.35 -0.34 -32.20
N LEU A 102 -2.44 0.41 -32.04
CA LEU A 102 -3.10 1.10 -33.14
C LEU A 102 -2.19 2.18 -33.77
N ILE A 103 -1.47 2.95 -32.96
CA ILE A 103 -0.52 3.95 -33.45
C ILE A 103 0.60 3.28 -34.27
N VAL A 104 1.16 2.18 -33.77
CA VAL A 104 2.20 1.43 -34.50
C VAL A 104 1.67 0.87 -35.81
N ALA A 105 0.44 0.33 -35.83
CA ALA A 105 -0.19 -0.18 -37.04
C ALA A 105 -0.38 0.92 -38.11
N VAL A 106 -0.82 2.12 -37.69
CA VAL A 106 -0.97 3.28 -38.57
C VAL A 106 0.39 3.74 -39.11
N LEU A 107 1.43 3.79 -38.28
CA LEU A 107 2.78 4.18 -38.70
C LEU A 107 3.36 3.18 -39.71
N VAL A 108 3.22 1.88 -39.46
CA VAL A 108 3.67 0.83 -40.40
C VAL A 108 2.92 0.91 -41.73
N PHE A 109 1.60 1.14 -41.68
CA PHE A 109 0.80 1.32 -42.89
C PHE A 109 1.23 2.56 -43.69
N TYR A 110 1.49 3.68 -43.02
CA TYR A 110 1.91 4.93 -43.65
C TYR A 110 3.31 4.82 -44.27
N ILE A 111 4.27 4.17 -43.60
CA ILE A 111 5.61 3.93 -44.13
C ILE A 111 5.56 2.92 -45.30
N GLY A 112 4.70 1.90 -45.21
CA GLY A 112 4.47 0.93 -46.27
C GLY A 112 3.86 1.55 -47.54
N SER A 113 2.91 2.49 -47.39
CA SER A 113 2.29 3.18 -48.52
C SER A 113 3.25 4.15 -49.21
N LEU A 114 4.12 4.84 -48.46
CA LEU A 114 5.18 5.70 -49.01
C LEU A 114 6.19 4.90 -49.84
N LYS A 115 6.57 3.70 -49.39
CA LYS A 115 7.55 2.84 -50.08
C LYS A 115 7.01 2.24 -51.38
N CYS A 116 5.69 2.06 -51.50
CA CYS A 116 5.05 1.57 -52.72
C CYS A 116 4.89 2.67 -53.78
N SER A 117 4.78 3.94 -53.38
CA SER A 117 4.71 5.08 -54.31
C SER A 117 6.04 5.35 -55.03
N SER A 118 7.18 5.01 -54.43
CA SER A 118 8.52 5.31 -54.99
C SER A 118 9.06 4.26 -55.96
N ARG A 119 8.33 3.17 -56.25
CA ARG A 119 8.75 2.09 -57.17
C ARG A 119 8.00 2.13 -58.52
N LYS A 120 7.44 3.29 -58.87
CA LYS A 120 6.69 3.49 -60.13
C LYS A 120 7.30 4.53 -61.07
N GLU A 121 8.48 5.06 -60.73
CA GLU A 121 9.32 5.85 -61.66
C GLU A 121 10.46 4.98 -62.20
#